data_AF-A0A1G8GDU1-F1
#
_entry.id   AF-A0A1G8GDU1-F1
#
_cell.length_a   1.000
_cell.length_b   1.000
_cell.length_c   1.000
_cell.angle_alpha   90.00
_cell.angle_beta   90.00
_cell.angle_gamma   90.00
#
_symmetry.space_group_name_H-M   'P 1'
#
loop_
_entity.id
_entity.type
_entity.pdbx_description
1 polymer ?
#
loop_
_entity_poly.entity_id
_entity_poly.type
_entity_poly.pdbx_seq_one_letter_code
_entity_poly.pdbx_strand_id
1 'polypeptide(L)'
;MVISRENILKKTHYGLNIYAYVLRQYYSETTVLSLKGRDCGVTRNPFNGGKSTLQINVVENKAIHYDTELTDFKGDVFDFASYHFKLVDDEELLLKINTELHLNLEVKKENELSWLDDPDDTWYAYSSFYKAPIRNVFPNQKVRLHQIFERITSDKYKSITEQFRAIKDPKEARKFKANHFDYVTFSGVFSKRNDDSLIEHSSLLTIDFDHLENLEELKQQLLNDEYFETELLFTSPSGEGLKWIIRIDLSKVSHNEYFIAVANYIKHTYNIEVDQSGKDISRACFLSHDPLAFLHKRHQKL
;
A
#
# COMPACT_ATOMS: atom_id res chain seq x y z
N MET A 1 16.28 -14.41 17.02
CA MET A 1 16.89 -13.53 15.99
C MET A 1 15.92 -13.49 14.85
N VAL A 2 15.57 -12.30 14.37
CA VAL A 2 14.65 -12.14 13.25
C VAL A 2 15.32 -12.50 11.92
N ILE A 3 14.53 -12.92 10.93
CA ILE A 3 15.00 -13.13 9.56
C ILE A 3 15.53 -11.79 9.01
N SER A 4 16.80 -11.77 8.62
CA SER A 4 17.44 -10.68 7.88
C SER A 4 18.69 -11.21 7.19
N ARG A 5 19.16 -10.55 6.12
CA ARG A 5 20.41 -10.91 5.44
C ARG A 5 21.58 -11.04 6.44
N GLU A 6 21.71 -10.10 7.36
CA GLU A 6 22.78 -10.11 8.37
C GLU A 6 22.69 -11.32 9.32
N ASN A 7 21.50 -11.62 9.84
CA ASN A 7 21.31 -12.75 10.76
C ASN A 7 21.48 -14.10 10.05
N ILE A 8 21.08 -14.19 8.77
CA ILE A 8 21.35 -15.36 7.94
C ILE A 8 22.85 -15.55 7.75
N LEU A 9 23.60 -14.50 7.38
CA LEU A 9 25.06 -14.59 7.24
C LEU A 9 25.74 -15.04 8.55
N LYS A 10 25.30 -14.53 9.70
CA LYS A 10 25.79 -14.95 11.03
C LYS A 10 25.55 -16.44 11.29
N LYS A 11 24.37 -16.97 10.93
CA LYS A 11 24.03 -18.39 11.13
C LYS A 11 24.61 -19.34 10.07
N THR A 12 25.02 -18.82 8.91
CA THR A 12 25.46 -19.62 7.77
C THR A 12 26.95 -19.53 7.51
N HIS A 13 27.72 -19.08 8.51
CA HIS A 13 29.16 -18.87 8.41
C HIS A 13 29.52 -17.97 7.21
N TYR A 14 29.02 -16.74 7.24
CA TYR A 14 29.17 -15.74 6.19
C TYR A 14 28.47 -16.09 4.87
N GLY A 15 27.55 -17.06 4.87
CA GLY A 15 26.88 -17.54 3.66
C GLY A 15 27.48 -18.82 3.06
N LEU A 16 28.62 -19.31 3.56
CA LEU A 16 29.25 -20.52 3.04
C LEU A 16 28.35 -21.76 3.15
N ASN A 17 27.54 -21.87 4.20
CA ASN A 17 26.59 -22.97 4.34
C ASN A 17 25.48 -22.94 3.28
N ILE A 18 25.12 -21.75 2.78
CA ILE A 18 24.13 -21.61 1.69
C ILE A 18 24.75 -22.07 0.38
N TYR A 19 25.97 -21.62 0.05
CA TYR A 19 26.70 -22.14 -1.11
C TYR A 19 26.82 -23.67 -1.06
N ALA A 20 27.25 -24.21 0.08
CA ALA A 20 27.39 -25.66 0.24
C ALA A 20 26.03 -26.38 0.12
N TYR A 21 24.95 -25.83 0.67
CA TYR A 21 23.60 -26.37 0.51
C TYR A 21 23.21 -26.42 -0.97
N VAL A 22 23.34 -25.31 -1.69
CA VAL A 22 22.97 -25.21 -3.11
C VAL A 22 23.79 -26.18 -3.95
N LEU A 23 25.12 -26.20 -3.79
CA LEU A 23 26.00 -27.08 -4.56
C LEU A 23 25.70 -28.57 -4.31
N ARG A 24 25.32 -28.95 -3.08
CA ARG A 24 24.92 -30.33 -2.78
C ARG A 24 23.63 -30.77 -3.48
N GLN A 25 22.76 -29.84 -3.88
CA GLN A 25 21.58 -30.17 -4.69
C GLN A 25 21.95 -30.62 -6.11
N TYR A 26 23.11 -30.17 -6.62
CA TYR A 26 23.61 -30.54 -7.95
C TYR A 26 24.66 -31.67 -7.90
N TYR A 27 25.44 -31.75 -6.83
CA TYR A 27 26.56 -32.68 -6.66
C TYR A 27 26.46 -33.42 -5.33
N SER A 28 25.55 -34.38 -5.24
CA SER A 28 25.37 -35.21 -4.04
C SER A 28 26.63 -36.04 -3.74
N GLU A 29 26.82 -36.38 -2.46
CA GLU A 29 27.86 -37.32 -1.97
C GLU A 29 29.31 -36.95 -2.27
N THR A 30 29.58 -35.70 -2.66
CA THR A 30 30.93 -35.20 -2.90
C THR A 30 31.24 -33.99 -2.02
N THR A 31 32.52 -33.74 -1.79
CA THR A 31 32.96 -32.48 -1.18
C THR A 31 32.76 -31.36 -2.18
N VAL A 32 31.74 -30.52 -1.95
CA VAL A 32 31.37 -29.42 -2.86
C VAL A 32 32.14 -28.12 -2.61
N LEU A 33 32.69 -27.96 -1.40
CA LEU A 33 33.37 -26.75 -0.98
C LEU A 33 34.48 -27.12 0.00
N SER A 34 35.64 -26.49 -0.16
CA SER A 34 36.73 -26.50 0.82
C SER A 34 36.98 -25.07 1.27
N LEU A 35 37.58 -24.85 2.45
CA LEU A 35 37.90 -23.49 2.92
C LEU A 35 39.34 -23.48 3.45
N LYS A 36 40.16 -22.59 2.90
CA LYS A 36 41.51 -22.29 3.37
C LYS A 36 41.62 -20.81 3.71
N GLY A 37 41.46 -20.48 4.99
CA GLY A 37 41.38 -19.10 5.45
C GLY A 37 40.05 -18.46 5.03
N ARG A 38 40.08 -17.56 4.04
CA ARG A 38 38.90 -16.89 3.48
C ARG A 38 38.63 -17.24 2.01
N ASP A 39 39.39 -18.18 1.46
CA ASP A 39 39.30 -18.60 0.06
C ASP A 39 38.81 -20.06 0.01
N CYS A 40 37.81 -20.33 -0.83
CA CYS A 40 37.27 -21.68 -1.04
C CYS A 40 37.90 -22.44 -2.21
N GLY A 41 38.77 -21.78 -2.98
CA GLY A 41 39.29 -22.28 -4.24
C GLY A 41 38.22 -22.37 -5.32
N VAL A 42 38.63 -22.91 -6.48
CA VAL A 42 37.73 -23.14 -7.60
C VAL A 42 36.95 -24.44 -7.36
N THR A 43 35.64 -24.38 -7.49
CA THR A 43 34.72 -25.52 -7.44
C THR A 43 33.82 -25.56 -8.69
N ARG A 44 32.94 -26.56 -8.76
CA ARG A 44 32.02 -26.77 -9.89
C ARG A 44 30.88 -25.75 -9.88
N ASN A 45 30.62 -25.14 -11.03
CA ASN A 45 29.50 -24.22 -11.21
C ASN A 45 28.28 -24.94 -11.82
N PRO A 46 27.18 -25.15 -11.08
CA PRO A 46 25.97 -25.75 -11.64
C PRO A 46 25.31 -24.90 -12.73
N PHE A 47 25.62 -23.61 -12.78
CA PHE A 47 25.08 -22.65 -13.75
C PHE A 47 26.01 -22.44 -14.96
N ASN A 48 27.17 -23.10 -15.00
CA ASN A 48 28.07 -23.16 -16.17
C ASN A 48 28.35 -24.62 -16.58
N GLY A 49 27.29 -25.41 -16.75
CA GLY A 49 27.38 -26.80 -17.20
C GLY A 49 28.13 -27.75 -16.25
N GLY A 50 28.34 -27.35 -15.00
CA GLY A 50 29.05 -28.13 -13.99
C GLY A 50 30.56 -28.22 -14.13
N LYS A 51 31.15 -27.29 -14.90
CA LYS A 51 32.61 -27.11 -15.01
C LYS A 51 33.20 -26.56 -13.71
N SER A 52 34.48 -26.86 -13.45
CA SER A 52 35.23 -26.30 -12.31
C SER A 52 35.65 -24.86 -12.59
N THR A 53 34.70 -23.92 -12.51
CA THR A 53 34.88 -22.50 -12.85
C THR A 53 34.38 -21.53 -11.78
N LEU A 54 33.69 -22.01 -10.74
CA LEU A 54 33.13 -21.16 -9.69
C LEU A 54 34.18 -20.90 -8.60
N GLN A 55 34.61 -19.66 -8.41
CA GLN A 55 35.42 -19.27 -7.26
C GLN A 55 34.52 -18.63 -6.19
N ILE A 56 34.68 -19.05 -4.93
CA ILE A 56 34.00 -18.45 -3.78
C ILE A 56 35.03 -17.93 -2.78
N ASN A 57 34.84 -16.71 -2.27
CA ASN A 57 35.69 -16.09 -1.28
C ASN A 57 34.86 -15.34 -0.22
N VAL A 58 35.38 -15.22 0.99
CA VAL A 58 34.77 -14.40 2.05
C VAL A 58 35.42 -13.03 2.10
N VAL A 59 34.65 -12.00 1.76
CA VAL A 59 35.05 -10.58 1.79
C VAL A 59 34.14 -9.86 2.78
N GLU A 60 34.71 -9.11 3.72
CA GLU A 60 33.95 -8.33 4.72
C GLU A 60 32.85 -9.15 5.46
N ASN A 61 33.17 -10.38 5.86
CA ASN A 61 32.23 -11.30 6.53
C ASN A 61 31.02 -11.71 5.68
N LYS A 62 31.13 -11.64 4.34
CA LYS A 62 30.14 -12.11 3.38
C LYS A 62 30.82 -12.95 2.30
N ALA A 63 30.27 -14.12 2.01
CA ALA A 63 30.72 -14.96 0.92
C ALA A 63 30.23 -14.37 -0.41
N ILE A 64 31.17 -14.21 -1.34
CA ILE A 64 30.95 -13.74 -2.70
C ILE A 64 31.51 -14.75 -3.68
N HIS A 65 31.00 -14.71 -4.92
CA HIS A 65 31.44 -15.59 -5.99
C HIS A 65 31.71 -14.83 -7.28
N TYR A 66 32.54 -15.44 -8.12
CA TYR A 66 32.67 -15.11 -9.54
C TYR A 66 32.99 -16.39 -10.32
N ASP A 67 32.62 -16.42 -11.59
CA ASP A 67 33.03 -17.49 -12.51
C ASP A 67 34.27 -17.10 -13.31
N THR A 68 35.19 -18.05 -13.50
CA THR A 68 36.44 -17.82 -14.24
C THR A 68 36.27 -17.76 -15.75
N GLU A 69 35.18 -18.30 -16.30
CA GLU A 69 34.83 -18.26 -17.73
C GLU A 69 33.70 -17.26 -18.02
N LEU A 70 32.69 -17.17 -17.14
CA LEU A 70 31.54 -16.27 -17.27
C LEU A 70 31.77 -14.99 -16.45
N THR A 71 32.36 -13.97 -17.07
CA THR A 71 32.75 -12.72 -16.38
C THR A 71 31.59 -11.94 -15.74
N ASP A 72 30.37 -12.13 -16.25
CA ASP A 72 29.16 -11.49 -15.74
C ASP A 72 28.50 -12.31 -14.60
N PHE A 73 28.88 -13.58 -14.43
CA PHE A 73 28.38 -14.42 -13.35
C PHE A 73 29.21 -14.17 -12.09
N LYS A 74 28.86 -13.10 -11.38
CA LYS A 74 29.45 -12.70 -10.10
C LYS A 74 28.39 -12.09 -9.21
N GLY A 75 28.55 -12.23 -7.91
CA GLY A 75 27.60 -11.72 -6.93
C GLY A 75 27.89 -12.24 -5.54
N ASP A 76 26.93 -12.07 -4.64
CA ASP A 76 27.01 -12.64 -3.30
C ASP A 76 26.20 -13.94 -3.14
N VAL A 77 26.20 -14.44 -1.92
CA VAL A 77 25.50 -15.68 -1.57
C VAL A 77 23.99 -15.63 -1.85
N PHE A 78 23.36 -14.46 -1.70
CA PHE A 78 21.92 -14.32 -1.92
C PHE A 78 21.61 -14.34 -3.41
N ASP A 79 22.45 -13.73 -4.25
CA ASP A 79 22.35 -13.83 -5.70
C ASP A 79 22.46 -15.29 -6.15
N PHE A 80 23.42 -16.03 -5.60
CA PHE A 80 23.61 -17.45 -5.93
C PHE A 80 22.42 -18.32 -5.49
N ALA A 81 21.85 -18.04 -4.31
CA ALA A 81 20.65 -18.70 -3.83
C ALA A 81 19.42 -18.35 -4.68
N SER A 82 19.30 -17.09 -5.12
CA SER A 82 18.24 -16.63 -6.04
C SER A 82 18.27 -17.44 -7.34
N TYR A 83 19.44 -17.66 -7.95
CA TYR A 83 19.57 -18.49 -9.15
C TYR A 83 19.05 -19.92 -8.95
N HIS A 84 19.33 -20.51 -7.79
CA HIS A 84 18.89 -21.87 -7.47
C HIS A 84 17.38 -21.95 -7.20
N PHE A 85 16.87 -21.08 -6.32
CA PHE A 85 15.46 -21.10 -5.90
C PHE A 85 14.51 -20.44 -6.90
N LYS A 86 15.04 -19.68 -7.87
CA LYS A 86 14.28 -18.90 -8.86
C LYS A 86 13.32 -17.90 -8.22
N LEU A 87 13.78 -17.28 -7.12
CA LEU A 87 13.06 -16.24 -6.40
C LEU A 87 13.79 -14.91 -6.59
N VAL A 88 13.02 -13.86 -6.90
CA VAL A 88 13.52 -12.49 -7.10
C VAL A 88 13.14 -11.60 -5.91
N ASP A 89 12.02 -11.90 -5.24
CA ASP A 89 11.61 -11.19 -4.02
C ASP A 89 12.55 -11.55 -2.85
N ASP A 90 13.05 -10.51 -2.16
CA ASP A 90 14.04 -10.70 -1.09
C ASP A 90 13.42 -11.36 0.14
N GLU A 91 12.19 -11.01 0.51
CA GLU A 91 11.54 -11.57 1.71
C GLU A 91 11.24 -13.06 1.51
N GLU A 92 10.68 -13.43 0.35
CA GLU A 92 10.45 -14.82 -0.04
C GLU A 92 11.76 -15.61 -0.08
N LEU A 93 12.84 -15.03 -0.63
CA LEU A 93 14.15 -15.66 -0.68
C LEU A 93 14.72 -15.93 0.72
N LEU A 94 14.67 -14.94 1.61
CA LEU A 94 15.19 -15.09 2.98
C LEU A 94 14.36 -16.10 3.78
N LEU A 95 13.04 -16.13 3.59
CA LEU A 95 12.16 -17.13 4.19
C LEU A 95 12.46 -18.54 3.67
N LYS A 96 12.69 -18.67 2.36
CA LYS A 96 13.06 -19.93 1.72
C LYS A 96 14.39 -20.45 2.25
N ILE A 97 15.42 -19.60 2.33
CA ILE A 97 16.73 -19.95 2.91
C ILE A 97 16.59 -20.36 4.38
N ASN A 98 15.84 -19.60 5.18
CA ASN A 98 15.61 -19.92 6.59
C ASN A 98 14.95 -21.30 6.76
N THR A 99 14.00 -21.64 5.88
CA THR A 99 13.27 -22.91 5.89
C THR A 99 14.16 -24.08 5.47
N GLU A 100 14.82 -23.98 4.31
CA GLU A 100 15.62 -25.06 3.73
C GLU A 100 16.88 -25.40 4.54
N LEU A 101 17.48 -24.39 5.18
CA LEU A 101 18.66 -24.58 6.04
C LEU A 101 18.29 -24.74 7.52
N HIS A 102 17.00 -24.78 7.86
CA HIS A 102 16.50 -24.89 9.23
C HIS A 102 17.18 -23.89 10.20
N LEU A 103 17.31 -22.63 9.77
CA LEU A 103 18.06 -21.62 10.54
C LEU A 103 17.32 -21.17 11.80
N ASN A 104 16.03 -21.48 11.94
CA ASN A 104 15.19 -21.14 13.10
C ASN A 104 15.27 -19.64 13.43
N LEU A 105 15.25 -18.80 12.39
CA LEU A 105 15.07 -17.35 12.54
C LEU A 105 13.57 -17.04 12.56
N GLU A 106 13.19 -16.10 13.40
CA GLU A 106 11.80 -15.71 13.61
C GLU A 106 11.37 -14.74 12.51
N VAL A 107 10.16 -14.92 11.98
CA VAL A 107 9.54 -13.90 11.12
C VAL A 107 9.28 -12.67 11.99
N LYS A 108 9.70 -11.49 11.52
CA LYS A 108 9.41 -10.23 12.21
C LYS A 108 7.89 -10.07 12.26
N LYS A 109 7.29 -10.24 13.43
CA LYS A 109 5.90 -9.82 13.65
C LYS A 109 5.91 -8.30 13.65
N GLU A 110 5.35 -7.70 12.61
CA GLU A 110 5.01 -6.28 12.71
C GLU A 110 4.04 -6.13 13.86
N ASN A 111 4.38 -5.27 14.82
CA ASN A 111 3.45 -4.89 15.86
C ASN A 111 2.42 -3.98 15.20
N GLU A 112 1.27 -4.55 14.82
CA GLU A 112 0.12 -3.81 14.25
C GLU A 112 -0.33 -2.65 15.15
N LEU A 113 0.10 -2.62 16.42
CA LEU A 113 -0.21 -1.61 17.42
C LEU A 113 0.98 -0.68 17.73
N SER A 114 2.11 -0.80 17.03
CA SER A 114 3.27 0.12 17.22
C SER A 114 2.92 1.59 17.00
N TRP A 115 1.84 1.87 16.27
CA TRP A 115 1.31 3.22 16.08
C TRP A 115 0.71 3.85 17.35
N LEU A 116 0.40 3.05 18.38
CA LEU A 116 -0.03 3.58 19.69
C LEU A 116 1.13 4.22 20.46
N ASP A 117 2.36 3.85 20.13
CA ASP A 117 3.58 4.38 20.75
C ASP A 117 4.11 5.63 20.01
N ASP A 118 3.57 5.94 18.82
CA ASP A 118 3.81 7.20 18.13
C ASP A 118 3.19 8.36 18.93
N PRO A 119 3.75 9.59 18.86
CA PRO A 119 3.13 10.77 19.48
C PRO A 119 1.64 10.84 19.12
N ASP A 120 0.78 11.08 20.12
CA ASP A 120 -0.65 11.23 19.92
C ASP A 120 -0.96 12.53 19.15
N ASP A 121 -0.76 12.46 17.85
CA ASP A 121 -1.16 13.47 16.87
C ASP A 121 -2.60 13.20 16.38
N THR A 122 -3.40 12.39 17.12
CA THR A 122 -4.76 12.06 16.68
C THR A 122 -5.60 13.32 16.60
N TRP A 123 -5.93 13.63 15.36
CA TRP A 123 -6.75 14.77 15.04
C TRP A 123 -8.18 14.30 14.79
N TYR A 124 -9.08 14.72 15.68
CA TYR A 124 -10.49 14.36 15.65
C TYR A 124 -11.24 15.23 14.63
N ALA A 125 -11.12 14.88 13.35
CA ALA A 125 -11.87 15.53 12.27
C ALA A 125 -13.36 15.12 12.32
N TYR A 126 -14.25 16.11 12.39
CA TYR A 126 -15.68 15.90 12.27
C TYR A 126 -16.18 16.37 10.92
N SER A 127 -16.99 15.55 10.24
CA SER A 127 -17.67 15.90 9.00
C SER A 127 -19.17 15.93 9.21
N SER A 128 -19.88 16.76 8.43
CA SER A 128 -21.35 16.75 8.42
C SER A 128 -21.89 15.59 7.56
N PHE A 129 -22.78 14.79 8.14
CA PHE A 129 -23.49 13.72 7.45
C PHE A 129 -24.95 14.10 7.19
N TYR A 130 -25.45 13.69 6.02
CA TYR A 130 -26.78 14.01 5.53
C TYR A 130 -27.47 12.72 5.08
N LYS A 131 -28.74 12.57 5.47
CA LYS A 131 -29.58 11.50 4.93
C LYS A 131 -30.04 11.84 3.54
N ALA A 132 -30.12 10.84 2.66
CA ALA A 132 -30.77 10.96 1.37
C ALA A 132 -32.17 11.60 1.52
N PRO A 133 -32.65 12.36 0.53
CA PRO A 133 -32.02 12.67 -0.76
C PRO A 133 -31.01 13.84 -0.70
N ILE A 134 -30.25 14.09 -1.78
CA ILE A 134 -29.27 15.19 -1.89
C ILE A 134 -29.83 16.59 -1.64
N ARG A 135 -31.15 16.77 -1.81
CA ARG A 135 -31.88 18.01 -1.50
C ARG A 135 -32.04 18.24 0.02
N ASN A 136 -31.77 17.24 0.85
CA ASN A 136 -31.71 17.40 2.30
C ASN A 136 -30.39 18.08 2.67
N VAL A 137 -30.41 19.41 2.74
CA VAL A 137 -29.22 20.25 2.97
C VAL A 137 -28.95 20.54 4.44
N PHE A 138 -29.71 20.00 5.38
CA PHE A 138 -29.45 20.17 6.80
C PHE A 138 -28.80 18.90 7.35
N PRO A 139 -27.63 19.00 8.01
CA PRO A 139 -26.92 17.83 8.46
C PRO A 139 -27.71 17.12 9.55
N ASN A 140 -27.77 15.80 9.45
CA ASN A 140 -28.45 14.95 10.41
C ASN A 140 -27.59 14.69 11.66
N GLN A 141 -26.27 14.66 11.51
CA GLN A 141 -25.31 14.37 12.58
C GLN A 141 -23.90 14.81 12.18
N LYS A 142 -23.05 15.06 13.18
CA LYS A 142 -21.59 15.13 13.02
C LYS A 142 -21.01 13.72 13.14
N VAL A 143 -20.07 13.35 12.27
CA VAL A 143 -19.47 12.02 12.25
C VAL A 143 -17.95 12.12 12.09
N ARG A 144 -17.23 11.14 12.64
CA ARG A 144 -15.79 10.92 12.41
C ARG A 144 -15.57 9.91 11.28
N LEU A 145 -14.34 9.84 10.76
CA LEU A 145 -14.00 8.94 9.65
C LEU A 145 -14.28 7.46 9.96
N HIS A 146 -14.01 6.94 11.15
CA HIS A 146 -14.38 5.54 11.48
C HIS A 146 -15.88 5.27 11.40
N GLN A 147 -16.72 6.23 11.80
CA GLN A 147 -18.17 6.04 11.76
C GLN A 147 -18.69 6.03 10.32
N ILE A 148 -17.98 6.74 9.42
CA ILE A 148 -18.27 6.70 7.98
C ILE A 148 -17.77 5.36 7.41
N PHE A 149 -16.56 4.96 7.76
CA PHE A 149 -15.95 3.69 7.38
C PHE A 149 -16.83 2.50 7.73
N GLU A 150 -17.29 2.39 8.99
CA GLU A 150 -18.22 1.34 9.44
C GLU A 150 -19.51 1.28 8.59
N ARG A 151 -20.00 2.42 8.11
CA ARG A 151 -21.22 2.48 7.28
C ARG A 151 -20.98 2.00 5.85
N ILE A 152 -19.83 2.31 5.27
CA ILE A 152 -19.50 1.92 3.89
C ILE A 152 -19.03 0.46 3.81
N THR A 153 -18.38 -0.06 4.84
CA THR A 153 -17.94 -1.47 4.90
C THR A 153 -19.02 -2.44 5.36
N SER A 154 -20.05 -1.98 6.08
CA SER A 154 -21.22 -2.79 6.43
C SER A 154 -22.24 -2.91 5.29
N ASP A 155 -23.22 -3.80 5.46
CA ASP A 155 -24.31 -4.02 4.49
C ASP A 155 -25.26 -2.82 4.33
N LYS A 156 -25.10 -1.73 5.11
CA LYS A 156 -26.01 -0.58 5.12
C LYS A 156 -26.28 -0.03 3.72
N TYR A 157 -25.24 0.11 2.89
CA TYR A 157 -25.35 0.65 1.54
C TYR A 157 -25.34 -0.41 0.44
N LYS A 158 -25.30 -1.70 0.79
CA LYS A 158 -25.11 -2.80 -0.16
C LYS A 158 -26.20 -2.86 -1.22
N SER A 159 -27.46 -3.01 -0.77
CA SER A 159 -28.60 -3.11 -1.69
C SER A 159 -28.77 -1.87 -2.56
N ILE A 160 -28.59 -0.66 -2.02
CA ILE A 160 -28.73 0.58 -2.82
C ILE A 160 -27.61 0.72 -3.85
N THR A 161 -26.41 0.23 -3.53
CA THR A 161 -25.25 0.26 -4.43
C THR A 161 -25.43 -0.73 -5.57
N GLU A 162 -25.87 -1.96 -5.26
CA GLU A 162 -26.21 -2.98 -6.26
C GLU A 162 -27.33 -2.52 -7.20
N GLN A 163 -28.40 -1.94 -6.64
CA GLN A 163 -29.49 -1.38 -7.45
C GLN A 163 -29.00 -0.25 -8.36
N PHE A 164 -28.18 0.67 -7.85
CA PHE A 164 -27.63 1.76 -8.65
C PHE A 164 -26.76 1.25 -9.81
N ARG A 165 -25.89 0.27 -9.56
CA ARG A 165 -25.01 -0.32 -10.58
C ARG A 165 -25.77 -1.10 -11.66
N ALA A 166 -26.98 -1.57 -11.36
CA ALA A 166 -27.83 -2.23 -12.34
C ALA A 166 -28.53 -1.26 -13.33
N ILE A 167 -28.55 0.04 -13.03
CA ILE A 167 -29.22 1.05 -13.87
C ILE A 167 -28.30 1.41 -15.05
N LYS A 168 -28.74 1.12 -16.27
CA LYS A 168 -27.97 1.38 -17.50
C LYS A 168 -28.15 2.79 -18.05
N ASP A 169 -29.34 3.39 -17.86
CA ASP A 169 -29.60 4.74 -18.37
C ASP A 169 -28.90 5.78 -17.47
N PRO A 170 -27.99 6.62 -18.01
CA PRO A 170 -27.25 7.59 -17.19
C PRO A 170 -28.13 8.64 -16.50
N LYS A 171 -29.28 9.01 -17.08
CA LYS A 171 -30.20 10.00 -16.48
C LYS A 171 -30.94 9.38 -15.31
N GLU A 172 -31.43 8.15 -15.46
CA GLU A 172 -32.03 7.38 -14.39
C GLU A 172 -31.04 7.11 -13.27
N ALA A 173 -29.80 6.73 -13.59
CA ALA A 173 -28.74 6.52 -12.62
C ALA A 173 -28.48 7.80 -11.82
N ARG A 174 -28.30 8.95 -12.49
CA ARG A 174 -28.11 10.24 -11.82
C ARG A 174 -29.27 10.60 -10.90
N LYS A 175 -30.52 10.38 -11.34
CA LYS A 175 -31.73 10.60 -10.53
C LYS A 175 -31.79 9.64 -9.34
N PHE A 176 -31.47 8.37 -9.53
CA PHE A 176 -31.45 7.38 -8.46
C PHE A 176 -30.42 7.75 -7.40
N LYS A 177 -29.17 8.04 -7.80
CA LYS A 177 -28.09 8.46 -6.91
C LYS A 177 -28.49 9.67 -6.07
N ALA A 178 -29.02 10.71 -6.71
CA ALA A 178 -29.46 11.93 -6.04
C ALA A 178 -30.59 11.71 -5.02
N ASN A 179 -31.44 10.69 -5.19
CA ASN A 179 -32.59 10.46 -4.33
C ASN A 179 -32.36 9.45 -3.20
N HIS A 180 -31.42 8.50 -3.37
CA HIS A 180 -31.31 7.35 -2.48
C HIS A 180 -30.01 7.26 -1.68
N PHE A 181 -28.96 7.97 -2.10
CA PHE A 181 -27.67 7.92 -1.40
C PHE A 181 -27.59 8.97 -0.29
N ASP A 182 -27.25 8.50 0.91
CA ASP A 182 -26.73 9.36 1.97
C ASP A 182 -25.39 9.96 1.50
N TYR A 183 -25.00 11.09 2.09
CA TYR A 183 -23.76 11.75 1.72
C TYR A 183 -23.12 12.49 2.90
N VAL A 184 -21.85 12.81 2.73
CA VAL A 184 -21.03 13.54 3.70
C VAL A 184 -20.38 14.75 3.01
N THR A 185 -20.16 15.81 3.76
CA THR A 185 -19.24 16.90 3.38
C THR A 185 -17.98 16.76 4.22
N PHE A 186 -16.96 16.09 3.68
CA PHE A 186 -15.78 15.70 4.48
C PHE A 186 -15.00 16.89 5.01
N SER A 187 -14.95 17.98 4.25
CA SER A 187 -14.15 19.16 4.54
C SER A 187 -14.69 20.05 5.65
N GLY A 188 -15.88 19.78 6.18
CA GLY A 188 -16.41 20.62 7.24
C GLY A 188 -17.60 20.07 8.00
N VAL A 189 -17.81 20.68 9.16
CA VAL A 189 -19.08 20.74 9.85
C VAL A 189 -19.81 21.99 9.39
N PHE A 190 -21.07 21.83 9.02
CA PHE A 190 -21.92 22.92 8.52
C PHE A 190 -23.19 23.05 9.35
N SER A 191 -23.82 24.23 9.33
CA SER A 191 -25.21 24.39 9.79
C SER A 191 -26.21 24.04 8.68
N LYS A 192 -25.80 24.22 7.42
CA LYS A 192 -26.52 23.88 6.19
C LYS A 192 -25.49 23.64 5.08
N ARG A 193 -25.75 22.74 4.13
CA ARG A 193 -24.84 22.45 3.01
C ARG A 193 -24.74 23.64 2.04
N ASN A 194 -23.81 24.54 2.34
CA ASN A 194 -23.28 25.61 1.50
C ASN A 194 -22.00 26.15 2.19
N ASP A 195 -21.10 26.74 1.41
CA ASP A 195 -19.79 27.18 1.91
C ASP A 195 -19.91 28.27 2.98
N ASP A 196 -20.85 29.21 2.83
CA ASP A 196 -21.10 30.30 3.81
C ASP A 196 -21.63 29.82 5.16
N SER A 197 -22.10 28.58 5.24
CA SER A 197 -22.65 27.95 6.44
C SER A 197 -21.66 27.02 7.15
N LEU A 198 -20.37 27.09 6.79
CA LEU A 198 -19.28 26.38 7.46
C LEU A 198 -19.18 26.83 8.92
N ILE A 199 -19.26 25.87 9.84
CA ILE A 199 -19.05 26.10 11.28
C ILE A 199 -17.58 25.85 11.60
N GLU A 200 -17.01 24.77 11.05
CA GLU A 200 -15.66 24.32 11.35
C GLU A 200 -15.13 23.53 10.15
N HIS A 201 -13.92 23.87 9.68
CA HIS A 201 -13.27 23.09 8.64
C HIS A 201 -12.59 21.86 9.23
N SER A 202 -12.86 20.71 8.65
CA SER A 202 -12.38 19.42 9.13
C SER A 202 -10.99 19.10 8.61
N SER A 203 -10.12 20.06 8.27
CA SER A 203 -8.83 19.92 7.53
C SER A 203 -8.68 18.73 6.56
N LEU A 204 -9.78 18.27 5.97
CA LEU A 204 -9.86 17.14 5.05
C LEU A 204 -10.20 17.69 3.67
N LEU A 205 -9.58 17.12 2.66
CA LEU A 205 -9.88 17.37 1.26
C LEU A 205 -10.36 16.07 0.62
N THR A 206 -11.42 16.14 -0.18
CA THR A 206 -11.93 15.00 -0.94
C THR A 206 -11.61 15.17 -2.41
N ILE A 207 -10.94 14.19 -2.97
CA ILE A 207 -10.68 14.07 -4.40
C ILE A 207 -11.57 12.96 -4.94
N ASP A 208 -12.39 13.30 -5.95
CA ASP A 208 -13.26 12.36 -6.63
C ASP A 208 -12.64 12.00 -7.98
N PHE A 209 -12.47 10.70 -8.20
CA PHE A 209 -11.97 10.13 -9.43
C PHE A 209 -13.10 9.36 -10.10
N ASP A 210 -13.45 9.73 -11.33
CA ASP A 210 -14.48 9.06 -12.12
C ASP A 210 -13.85 8.44 -13.37
N HIS A 211 -14.48 7.38 -13.89
CA HIS A 211 -14.13 6.72 -15.16
C HIS A 211 -12.67 6.22 -15.24
N LEU A 212 -12.21 5.59 -14.16
CA LEU A 212 -10.86 5.02 -14.09
C LEU A 212 -10.74 3.76 -14.95
N GLU A 213 -9.68 3.66 -15.75
CA GLU A 213 -9.37 2.44 -16.53
C GLU A 213 -8.86 1.30 -15.64
N ASN A 214 -7.98 1.62 -14.68
CA ASN A 214 -7.41 0.64 -13.75
C ASN A 214 -7.57 1.10 -12.29
N LEU A 215 -8.72 0.75 -11.69
CA LEU A 215 -9.07 1.17 -10.35
C LEU A 215 -8.12 0.63 -9.27
N GLU A 216 -7.71 -0.64 -9.37
CA GLU A 216 -6.86 -1.25 -8.34
C GLU A 216 -5.44 -0.71 -8.39
N GLU A 217 -4.88 -0.47 -9.58
CA GLU A 217 -3.57 0.16 -9.72
C GLU A 217 -3.55 1.56 -9.09
N LEU A 218 -4.52 2.42 -9.43
CA LEU A 218 -4.58 3.74 -8.83
C LEU A 218 -4.78 3.67 -7.32
N LYS A 219 -5.63 2.74 -6.85
CA LYS A 219 -5.83 2.53 -5.41
C LYS A 219 -4.49 2.25 -4.71
N GLN A 220 -3.67 1.34 -5.24
CA GLN A 220 -2.35 1.05 -4.66
C GLN A 220 -1.40 2.24 -4.76
N GLN A 221 -1.41 2.98 -5.88
CA GLN A 221 -0.60 4.18 -6.05
C GLN A 221 -0.94 5.28 -5.03
N LEU A 222 -2.24 5.52 -4.77
CA LEU A 222 -2.70 6.52 -3.79
C LEU A 222 -2.40 6.10 -2.35
N LEU A 223 -2.48 4.81 -2.04
CA LEU A 223 -2.12 4.29 -0.71
C LEU A 223 -0.62 4.40 -0.42
N ASN A 224 0.21 4.41 -1.46
CA ASN A 224 1.67 4.52 -1.38
C ASN A 224 2.18 5.88 -1.91
N ASP A 225 1.32 6.91 -1.95
CA ASP A 225 1.68 8.24 -2.44
C ASP A 225 2.78 8.86 -1.56
N GLU A 226 3.79 9.47 -2.19
CA GLU A 226 4.97 10.02 -1.51
C GLU A 226 4.64 11.28 -0.68
N TYR A 227 3.67 12.07 -1.11
CA TYR A 227 3.38 13.39 -0.56
C TYR A 227 2.12 13.42 0.31
N PHE A 228 1.16 12.55 0.04
CA PHE A 228 -0.15 12.55 0.70
C PHE A 228 -0.44 11.22 1.36
N GLU A 229 -0.59 11.26 2.68
CA GLU A 229 -1.07 10.12 3.43
C GLU A 229 -2.59 9.98 3.23
N THR A 230 -3.02 8.81 2.77
CA THR A 230 -4.44 8.50 2.60
C THR A 230 -5.12 8.42 3.97
N GLU A 231 -6.16 9.21 4.21
CA GLU A 231 -6.95 9.17 5.46
C GLU A 231 -8.15 8.22 5.35
N LEU A 232 -8.84 8.24 4.20
CA LEU A 232 -9.91 7.32 3.83
C LEU A 232 -9.92 7.15 2.30
N LEU A 233 -10.05 5.93 1.81
CA LEU A 233 -10.15 5.63 0.37
C LEU A 233 -11.20 4.55 0.12
N PHE A 234 -12.15 4.82 -0.77
CA PHE A 234 -13.20 3.85 -1.10
C PHE A 234 -13.72 4.02 -2.52
N THR A 235 -14.32 2.95 -3.03
CA THR A 235 -14.91 2.85 -4.36
C THR A 235 -16.19 3.67 -4.44
N SER A 236 -16.31 4.49 -5.48
CA SER A 236 -17.47 5.34 -5.72
C SER A 236 -18.75 4.51 -5.99
N PRO A 237 -19.95 5.10 -5.93
CA PRO A 237 -21.19 4.37 -6.18
C PRO A 237 -21.22 3.61 -7.51
N SER A 238 -20.61 4.13 -8.58
CA SER A 238 -20.62 3.48 -9.90
C SER A 238 -19.80 2.20 -9.92
N GLY A 239 -18.80 2.07 -9.04
CA GLY A 239 -17.80 1.01 -9.14
C GLY A 239 -16.66 1.32 -10.12
N GLU A 240 -16.69 2.47 -10.78
CA GLU A 240 -15.73 2.88 -11.83
C GLU A 240 -14.82 4.03 -11.37
N GLY A 241 -14.84 4.34 -10.08
CA GLY A 241 -14.18 5.52 -9.54
C GLY A 241 -13.77 5.33 -8.09
N LEU A 242 -12.94 6.25 -7.61
CA LEU A 242 -12.40 6.26 -6.25
C LEU A 242 -12.71 7.59 -5.57
N LYS A 243 -12.89 7.54 -4.27
CA LYS A 243 -13.03 8.71 -3.41
C LYS A 243 -11.87 8.72 -2.44
N TRP A 244 -10.98 9.68 -2.62
CA TRP A 244 -9.75 9.79 -1.85
C TRP A 244 -9.81 10.97 -0.92
N ILE A 245 -9.68 10.71 0.37
CA ILE A 245 -9.71 11.72 1.42
C ILE A 245 -8.31 11.84 1.97
N ILE A 246 -7.78 13.07 1.94
CA ILE A 246 -6.44 13.41 2.44
C ILE A 246 -6.55 14.55 3.45
N ARG A 247 -5.54 14.67 4.31
CA ARG A 247 -5.40 15.81 5.22
C ARG A 247 -4.71 16.98 4.54
N ILE A 248 -5.16 18.20 4.83
CA ILE A 248 -4.56 19.45 4.37
C ILE A 248 -4.26 20.38 5.55
N ASP A 249 -3.37 21.35 5.37
CA ASP A 249 -2.97 22.29 6.41
C ASP A 249 -3.39 23.73 6.06
N LEU A 250 -4.59 24.09 6.51
CA LEU A 250 -5.19 25.40 6.23
C LEU A 250 -4.44 26.59 6.84
N SER A 251 -3.42 26.37 7.67
CA SER A 251 -2.55 27.45 8.13
C SER A 251 -1.61 27.97 7.03
N LYS A 252 -1.38 27.15 5.98
CA LYS A 252 -0.46 27.47 4.89
C LYS A 252 -1.15 28.18 3.73
N VAL A 253 -2.23 27.58 3.21
CA VAL A 253 -3.01 28.10 2.07
C VAL A 253 -4.49 27.72 2.21
N SER A 254 -5.35 28.35 1.41
CA SER A 254 -6.79 28.07 1.45
C SER A 254 -7.15 26.67 0.92
N HIS A 255 -8.35 26.20 1.25
CA HIS A 255 -8.89 24.94 0.74
C HIS A 255 -8.86 24.86 -0.79
N ASN A 256 -9.25 25.95 -1.47
CA ASN A 256 -9.30 26.00 -2.92
C ASN A 256 -7.90 25.93 -3.54
N GLU A 257 -6.94 26.66 -2.98
CA GLU A 257 -5.54 26.58 -3.41
C GLU A 257 -4.96 25.18 -3.22
N TYR A 258 -5.26 24.52 -2.10
CA TYR A 258 -4.92 23.11 -1.91
C TYR A 258 -5.53 22.22 -2.98
N PHE A 259 -6.83 22.37 -3.26
CA PHE A 259 -7.50 21.59 -4.28
C PHE A 259 -6.83 21.75 -5.65
N ILE A 260 -6.51 22.98 -6.06
CA ILE A 260 -5.82 23.25 -7.32
C ILE A 260 -4.43 22.60 -7.34
N ALA A 261 -3.66 22.74 -6.25
CA ALA A 261 -2.32 22.16 -6.15
C ALA A 261 -2.35 20.62 -6.23
N VAL A 262 -3.27 19.99 -5.51
CA VAL A 262 -3.46 18.54 -5.49
C VAL A 262 -3.95 18.04 -6.85
N ALA A 263 -4.90 18.74 -7.48
CA ALA A 263 -5.38 18.41 -8.83
C ALA A 263 -4.23 18.44 -9.87
N ASN A 264 -3.38 19.47 -9.81
CA ASN A 264 -2.22 19.59 -10.69
C ASN A 264 -1.20 18.47 -10.43
N TYR A 265 -0.91 18.20 -9.16
CA TYR A 265 -0.02 17.09 -8.76
C TYR A 265 -0.53 15.75 -9.33
N ILE A 266 -1.81 15.42 -9.11
CA ILE A 266 -2.41 14.19 -9.62
C ILE A 266 -2.30 14.11 -11.15
N LYS A 267 -2.57 15.21 -11.85
CA LYS A 267 -2.45 15.24 -13.31
C LYS A 267 -1.02 15.01 -13.77
N HIS A 268 -0.02 15.53 -13.06
CA HIS A 268 1.38 15.34 -13.43
C HIS A 268 1.93 13.96 -13.04
N THR A 269 1.56 13.45 -11.88
CA THR A 269 2.08 12.19 -11.32
C THR A 269 1.37 10.97 -11.88
N TYR A 270 0.05 11.02 -11.99
CA TYR A 270 -0.78 9.87 -12.38
C TYR A 270 -1.42 10.02 -13.76
N ASN A 271 -1.26 11.18 -14.43
CA ASN A 271 -1.91 11.50 -15.70
C ASN A 271 -3.45 11.44 -15.66
N ILE A 272 -4.04 11.68 -14.49
CA ILE A 272 -5.49 11.61 -14.25
C ILE A 272 -6.07 13.01 -14.06
N GLU A 273 -7.25 13.25 -14.62
CA GLU A 273 -8.01 14.48 -14.39
C GLU A 273 -9.01 14.27 -13.25
N VAL A 274 -9.07 15.23 -12.33
CA VAL A 274 -9.97 15.18 -11.17
C VAL A 274 -11.20 16.06 -11.37
N ASP A 275 -12.33 15.66 -10.77
CA ASP A 275 -13.56 16.47 -10.80
C ASP A 275 -13.35 17.81 -10.07
N GLN A 276 -13.40 18.90 -10.84
CA GLN A 276 -13.17 20.27 -10.36
C GLN A 276 -14.21 20.78 -9.34
N SER A 277 -15.32 20.06 -9.15
CA SER A 277 -16.31 20.40 -8.12
C SER A 277 -15.82 20.13 -6.69
N GLY A 278 -14.74 19.35 -6.52
CA GLY A 278 -14.11 19.11 -5.22
C GLY A 278 -13.49 20.35 -4.56
N LYS A 279 -13.39 21.48 -5.27
CA LYS A 279 -12.92 22.77 -4.74
C LYS A 279 -13.89 23.45 -3.76
N ASP A 280 -15.17 23.07 -3.81
CA ASP A 280 -16.21 23.65 -2.95
C ASP A 280 -16.15 22.96 -1.58
N ILE A 281 -16.05 23.73 -0.48
CA ILE A 281 -15.87 23.15 0.86
C ILE A 281 -17.08 22.30 1.27
N SER A 282 -18.28 22.71 0.84
CA SER A 282 -19.54 22.00 1.10
C SER A 282 -19.83 20.89 0.08
N ARG A 283 -18.82 20.42 -0.67
CA ARG A 283 -19.01 19.39 -1.69
C ARG A 283 -19.55 18.10 -1.08
N ALA A 284 -20.66 17.63 -1.65
CA ALA A 284 -21.28 16.39 -1.24
C ALA A 284 -20.55 15.18 -1.83
N CYS A 285 -20.25 14.23 -0.97
CA CYS A 285 -19.69 12.94 -1.29
C CYS A 285 -20.68 11.82 -0.90
N PHE A 286 -21.25 11.16 -1.91
CA PHE A 286 -22.18 10.04 -1.69
C PHE A 286 -21.46 8.82 -1.09
N LEU A 287 -22.12 8.12 -0.18
CA LEU A 287 -21.60 6.93 0.49
C LEU A 287 -22.13 5.65 -0.15
N SER A 288 -21.23 4.82 -0.67
CA SER A 288 -21.51 3.52 -1.28
C SER A 288 -21.03 2.37 -0.41
N HIS A 289 -21.51 1.16 -0.70
CA HIS A 289 -20.94 -0.04 -0.10
C HIS A 289 -19.59 -0.37 -0.75
N ASP A 290 -18.56 -0.45 0.07
CA ASP A 290 -17.23 -0.93 -0.29
C ASP A 290 -16.63 -1.71 0.89
N PRO A 291 -16.67 -3.05 0.88
CA PRO A 291 -16.06 -3.87 1.93
C PRO A 291 -14.52 -3.82 1.92
N LEU A 292 -13.91 -3.32 0.85
CA LEU A 292 -12.45 -3.19 0.69
C LEU A 292 -11.98 -1.73 0.84
N ALA A 293 -12.82 -0.86 1.41
CA ALA A 293 -12.41 0.49 1.75
C ALA A 293 -11.18 0.47 2.68
N PHE A 294 -10.35 1.49 2.58
CA PHE A 294 -9.21 1.70 3.45
C PHE A 294 -9.51 2.86 4.42
N LEU A 295 -9.15 2.68 5.68
CA LEU A 295 -9.15 3.73 6.71
C LEU A 295 -7.77 3.78 7.35
N HIS A 296 -7.19 4.96 7.43
CA HIS A 296 -5.90 5.13 8.10
C HIS A 296 -6.01 4.75 9.58
N LYS A 297 -4.98 4.07 10.10
CA LYS A 297 -4.94 3.53 11.48
C LYS A 297 -5.26 4.57 12.55
N ARG A 298 -4.84 5.83 12.35
CA ARG A 298 -5.10 6.95 13.28
C ARG A 298 -6.56 7.28 13.52
N HIS A 299 -7.45 6.88 12.60
CA HIS A 299 -8.88 7.13 12.71
C HIS A 299 -9.65 5.96 13.30
N GLN A 300 -9.00 4.81 13.53
CA GLN A 300 -9.65 3.63 14.08
C GLN A 300 -10.25 3.92 15.45
N LYS A 301 -11.30 3.16 15.78
CA LYS A 301 -11.97 3.27 17.07
C LYS A 301 -11.01 2.79 18.16
N LEU A 302 -10.64 3.69 19.08
CA LEU A 302 -9.98 3.35 20.34
C LEU A 302 -10.79 2.30 21.12
#